data_AF-A0A8D4UWD3-F1
#
_entry.id   AF-A0A8D4UWD3-F1
#
_cell.length_a   1.000
_cell.length_b   1.000
_cell.length_c   1.000
_cell.angle_alpha   90.00
_cell.angle_beta   90.00
_cell.angle_gamma   90.00
#
_symmetry.space_group_name_H-M   'P 1'
#
loop_
_entity.id
_entity.type
_entity.pdbx_description
1 polymer ?
#
loop_
_entity_poly.entity_id
_entity_poly.type
_entity_poly.pdbx_seq_one_letter_code
_entity_poly.pdbx_strand_id
1 'polypeptide(L)'
;MKKAISDFADQQGILIEDNFTFGEWEALRIRRGRDLRGFMKAADLVGAKIEAIAAPDDYLHRFGKPLTWEAEELYSDGDEAHEALIRSYLNNPDCIMGLGSYELYERILVVTDKGTLEVYFEDEDLYITVDSADRSVYAKNHDRYASFDVRKLFGSVKGDTITGYWVMDREGKDEDDDDFDIFKDQKPCITKLSLALESGRRLNFSPYMDVFDFELVNPDGNVAEISFAEVLRCLK
;
A
#
# COMPACT_ATOMS: atom_id res chain seq x y z
N MET A 1 -4.72 -15.99 15.31
CA MET A 1 -3.37 -15.66 14.80
C MET A 1 -2.76 -14.45 15.51
N LYS A 2 -3.51 -13.38 15.81
CA LYS A 2 -3.08 -12.23 16.65
C LYS A 2 -2.24 -12.59 17.89
N LYS A 3 -2.76 -13.47 18.75
CA LYS A 3 -2.02 -13.95 19.93
C LYS A 3 -0.72 -14.67 19.57
N ALA A 4 -0.71 -15.47 18.49
CA ALA A 4 0.48 -16.18 18.05
C ALA A 4 1.56 -15.22 17.48
N ILE A 5 1.17 -14.13 16.84
CA ILE A 5 2.10 -13.11 16.32
C ILE A 5 2.63 -12.25 17.47
N SER A 6 1.78 -11.85 18.42
CA SER A 6 2.20 -11.15 19.65
C SER A 6 3.11 -12.03 20.50
N ASP A 7 2.72 -13.28 20.77
CA ASP A 7 3.53 -14.25 21.53
C ASP A 7 4.85 -14.54 20.81
N PHE A 8 4.86 -14.60 19.47
CA PHE A 8 6.10 -14.75 18.69
C PHE A 8 6.98 -13.50 18.81
N ALA A 9 6.40 -12.30 18.70
CA ALA A 9 7.14 -11.06 18.84
C ALA A 9 7.79 -10.92 20.21
N ASP A 10 7.03 -11.24 21.27
CA ASP A 10 7.51 -11.29 22.65
C ASP A 10 8.64 -12.31 22.82
N GLN A 11 8.51 -13.52 22.24
CA GLN A 11 9.55 -14.55 22.27
C GLN A 11 10.82 -14.17 21.51
N GLN A 12 10.70 -13.40 20.42
CA GLN A 12 11.82 -12.97 19.60
C GLN A 12 12.44 -11.65 20.06
N GLY A 13 11.90 -11.01 21.11
CA GLY A 13 12.33 -9.69 21.55
C GLY A 13 12.13 -8.61 20.48
N ILE A 14 11.17 -8.81 19.57
CA ILE A 14 10.76 -7.85 18.56
C ILE A 14 9.95 -6.79 19.30
N LEU A 15 10.42 -5.54 19.29
CA LEU A 15 9.73 -4.46 19.95
C LEU A 15 8.58 -4.02 19.04
N ILE A 16 7.45 -4.70 19.15
CA ILE A 16 6.19 -4.27 18.56
C ILE A 16 5.55 -3.33 19.57
N GLU A 17 5.32 -2.09 19.13
CA GLU A 17 4.67 -1.12 19.99
C GLU A 17 3.16 -1.33 19.97
N ASP A 18 2.51 -0.88 21.06
CA ASP A 18 1.11 -1.07 21.40
C ASP A 18 0.15 -1.28 20.22
N ASN A 19 -0.86 -2.12 20.44
CA ASN A 19 -1.99 -2.25 19.53
C ASN A 19 -2.63 -0.87 19.31
N PHE A 20 -2.50 -0.32 18.11
CA PHE A 20 -3.11 0.94 17.74
C PHE A 20 -4.46 0.68 17.10
N THR A 21 -5.46 1.50 17.43
CA THR A 21 -6.76 1.47 16.76
C THR A 21 -6.77 2.57 15.71
N PHE A 22 -6.59 2.18 14.45
CA PHE A 22 -6.78 3.09 13.31
C PHE A 22 -8.18 2.85 12.74
N GLY A 23 -9.08 3.84 12.87
CA GLY A 23 -10.51 3.66 12.58
C GLY A 23 -11.14 2.58 13.46
N GLU A 24 -11.59 1.47 12.85
CA GLU A 24 -12.13 0.28 13.54
C GLU A 24 -11.17 -0.94 13.50
N TRP A 25 -9.90 -0.72 13.14
CA TRP A 25 -8.90 -1.79 13.00
C TRP A 25 -7.79 -1.69 14.02
N GLU A 26 -7.57 -2.78 14.74
CA GLU A 26 -6.44 -2.96 15.65
C GLU A 26 -5.23 -3.52 14.88
N ALA A 27 -4.13 -2.76 14.88
CA ALA A 27 -2.91 -3.08 14.16
C ALA A 27 -1.64 -2.98 15.00
N LEU A 28 -0.59 -3.68 14.56
CA LEU A 28 0.74 -3.62 15.18
C LEU A 28 1.50 -2.45 14.57
N ARG A 29 1.99 -1.53 15.40
CA ARG A 29 2.84 -0.42 14.98
C ARG A 29 4.30 -0.86 14.94
N ILE A 30 4.93 -0.79 13.77
CA ILE A 30 6.32 -1.20 13.54
C ILE A 30 7.14 -0.02 13.01
N ARG A 31 8.16 0.37 13.77
CA ARG A 31 9.04 1.51 13.43
C ARG A 31 10.46 1.13 13.02
N ARG A 32 10.78 -0.16 12.94
CA ARG A 32 12.13 -0.61 12.58
C ARG A 32 12.03 -1.73 11.57
N GLY A 33 12.79 -1.66 10.49
CA GLY A 33 12.74 -2.69 9.46
C GLY A 33 13.25 -4.03 9.94
N ARG A 34 14.10 -4.09 10.97
CA ARG A 34 14.48 -5.38 11.61
C ARG A 34 13.27 -6.08 12.24
N ASP A 35 12.37 -5.30 12.84
CA ASP A 35 11.20 -5.79 13.54
C ASP A 35 10.14 -6.19 12.52
N LEU A 36 10.00 -5.42 11.42
CA LEU A 36 9.19 -5.81 10.26
C LEU A 36 9.70 -7.10 9.60
N ARG A 37 11.02 -7.26 9.42
CA ARG A 37 11.60 -8.49 8.87
C ARG A 37 11.27 -9.70 9.74
N GLY A 38 11.29 -9.53 11.06
CA GLY A 38 10.88 -10.54 12.03
C GLY A 38 9.39 -10.88 11.93
N PHE A 39 8.52 -9.86 11.86
CA PHE A 39 7.08 -10.02 11.64
C PHE A 39 6.78 -10.77 10.33
N MET A 40 7.39 -10.36 9.21
CA MET A 40 7.15 -10.98 7.90
C MET A 40 7.57 -12.45 7.88
N LYS A 41 8.62 -12.81 8.63
CA LYS A 41 9.03 -14.20 8.82
C LYS A 41 8.00 -14.98 9.65
N ALA A 42 7.43 -14.36 10.67
CA ALA A 42 6.38 -14.95 11.52
C ALA A 42 5.06 -15.17 10.76
N ALA A 43 4.72 -14.22 9.89
CA ALA A 43 3.53 -14.27 9.04
C ALA A 43 3.56 -15.46 8.05
N ASP A 44 4.75 -15.96 7.70
CA ASP A 44 4.98 -17.14 6.86
C ASP A 44 4.20 -17.14 5.52
N LEU A 45 4.09 -15.95 4.91
CA LEU A 45 3.39 -15.77 3.64
C LEU A 45 4.27 -16.08 2.41
N VAL A 46 5.54 -16.40 2.60
CA VAL A 46 6.38 -16.90 1.49
C VAL A 46 5.84 -18.26 1.03
N GLY A 47 5.70 -18.42 -0.28
CA GLY A 47 5.02 -19.54 -0.93
C GLY A 47 3.49 -19.44 -0.92
N ALA A 48 2.89 -18.40 -0.36
CA ALA A 48 1.45 -18.18 -0.44
C ALA A 48 1.05 -17.71 -1.85
N LYS A 49 -0.13 -18.14 -2.30
CA LYS A 49 -0.71 -17.76 -3.59
C LYS A 49 -1.67 -16.60 -3.39
N ILE A 50 -1.52 -15.54 -4.18
CA ILE A 50 -2.39 -14.37 -4.12
C ILE A 50 -3.77 -14.72 -4.68
N GLU A 51 -4.81 -14.48 -3.91
CA GLU A 51 -6.20 -14.63 -4.33
C GLU A 51 -6.78 -13.30 -4.81
N ALA A 52 -6.41 -12.19 -4.15
CA ALA A 52 -6.84 -10.85 -4.49
C ALA A 52 -5.97 -9.78 -3.81
N ILE A 53 -5.99 -8.58 -4.40
CA ILE A 53 -5.63 -7.34 -3.71
C ILE A 53 -6.93 -6.58 -3.43
N ALA A 54 -7.09 -6.02 -2.25
CA ALA A 54 -8.26 -5.23 -1.87
C ALA A 54 -7.88 -4.01 -1.06
N ALA A 55 -8.77 -3.02 -1.03
CA ALA A 55 -8.73 -1.86 -0.16
C ALA A 55 -10.15 -1.62 0.39
N PRO A 56 -10.31 -1.12 1.63
CA PRO A 56 -11.62 -0.73 2.17
C PRO A 56 -12.28 0.37 1.33
N ASP A 57 -11.48 1.36 0.92
CA ASP A 57 -11.91 2.47 0.09
C ASP A 57 -11.10 2.52 -1.22
N ASP A 58 -11.81 2.43 -2.35
CA ASP A 58 -11.27 2.25 -3.69
C ASP A 58 -11.72 3.39 -4.64
N TYR A 59 -11.58 4.63 -4.17
CA TYR A 59 -11.99 5.83 -4.90
C TYR A 59 -11.07 6.16 -6.08
N LEU A 60 -11.67 6.58 -7.20
CA LEU A 60 -10.97 7.04 -8.42
C LEU A 60 -9.91 8.12 -8.14
N HIS A 61 -10.10 8.95 -7.11
CA HIS A 61 -9.13 10.01 -6.81
C HIS A 61 -7.76 9.49 -6.35
N ARG A 62 -7.70 8.25 -5.86
CA ARG A 62 -6.46 7.69 -5.33
C ARG A 62 -5.70 6.84 -6.33
N PHE A 63 -6.16 6.72 -7.58
CA PHE A 63 -5.63 5.74 -8.53
C PHE A 63 -4.87 6.37 -9.69
N GLY A 64 -3.67 5.84 -9.92
CA GLY A 64 -2.81 6.20 -11.03
C GLY A 64 -2.10 7.53 -10.81
N LYS A 65 -0.79 7.55 -11.10
CA LYS A 65 -0.05 8.77 -11.38
C LYS A 65 0.06 8.86 -12.91
N PRO A 66 -0.32 9.98 -13.53
CA PRO A 66 0.05 10.22 -14.92
C PRO A 66 1.57 10.20 -15.02
N LEU A 67 2.09 9.49 -16.02
CA LEU A 67 3.52 9.39 -16.28
C LEU A 67 4.11 10.67 -16.92
N THR A 68 3.33 11.77 -16.97
CA THR A 68 3.70 13.03 -17.60
C THR A 68 3.74 14.17 -16.59
N TRP A 69 4.86 14.89 -16.55
CA TRP A 69 5.13 16.07 -15.70
C TRP A 69 4.03 17.16 -15.73
N GLU A 70 3.42 17.42 -16.90
CA GLU A 70 2.31 18.38 -17.06
C GLU A 70 1.07 18.04 -16.21
N ALA A 71 0.93 16.78 -15.81
CA ALA A 71 -0.16 16.33 -14.98
C ALA A 71 0.23 16.26 -13.49
N GLU A 72 1.52 16.29 -13.14
CA GLU A 72 1.97 16.42 -11.73
C GLU A 72 1.64 17.80 -11.15
N GLU A 73 1.69 18.88 -11.95
CA GLU A 73 1.26 20.22 -11.53
C GLU A 73 -0.23 20.30 -11.16
N LEU A 74 -1.05 19.36 -11.63
CA LEU A 74 -2.48 19.29 -11.29
C LEU A 74 -2.75 18.53 -9.98
N TYR A 75 -1.79 17.80 -9.42
CA TYR A 75 -1.96 17.13 -8.11
C TYR A 75 -1.78 18.08 -6.92
N SER A 76 -1.17 19.26 -7.11
CA SER A 76 -0.87 20.17 -5.99
C SER A 76 -2.06 20.99 -5.48
N ASP A 77 -3.18 21.01 -6.21
CA ASP A 77 -4.24 22.03 -6.05
C ASP A 77 -5.60 21.47 -5.54
N GLY A 78 -5.57 20.38 -4.77
CA GLY A 78 -6.75 19.85 -4.06
C GLY A 78 -7.84 19.24 -4.95
N ASP A 79 -9.01 18.97 -4.34
CA ASP A 79 -10.11 18.17 -4.92
C ASP A 79 -10.58 18.64 -6.32
N GLU A 80 -10.58 19.95 -6.59
CA GLU A 80 -11.02 20.51 -7.89
C GLU A 80 -10.04 20.21 -9.04
N ALA A 81 -8.74 20.21 -8.77
CA ALA A 81 -7.72 19.88 -9.76
C ALA A 81 -7.74 18.37 -10.08
N HIS A 82 -8.07 17.54 -9.09
CA HIS A 82 -8.28 16.10 -9.26
C HIS A 82 -9.51 15.79 -10.14
N GLU A 83 -10.63 16.48 -9.92
CA GLU A 83 -11.80 16.35 -10.80
C GLU A 83 -11.49 16.79 -12.24
N ALA A 84 -10.70 17.86 -12.42
CA ALA A 84 -10.27 18.31 -13.73
C ALA A 84 -9.37 17.27 -14.42
N LEU A 85 -8.50 16.59 -13.66
CA LEU A 85 -7.67 15.49 -14.14
C LEU A 85 -8.51 14.30 -14.59
N ILE A 86 -9.47 13.85 -13.78
CA ILE A 86 -10.43 12.80 -14.15
C ILE A 86 -11.19 13.16 -15.43
N ARG A 87 -11.67 14.41 -15.55
CA ARG A 87 -12.35 14.90 -16.76
C ARG A 87 -11.40 14.90 -17.97
N SER A 88 -10.14 15.26 -17.78
CA SER A 88 -9.11 15.19 -18.84
C SER A 88 -8.93 13.76 -19.34
N TYR A 89 -8.85 12.78 -18.43
CA TYR A 89 -8.74 11.36 -18.80
C TYR A 89 -10.00 10.81 -19.47
N LEU A 90 -11.19 11.23 -19.02
CA LEU A 90 -12.45 10.87 -19.70
C LEU A 90 -12.47 11.35 -21.16
N ASN A 91 -11.77 12.45 -21.46
CA ASN A 91 -11.62 12.97 -22.83
C ASN A 91 -10.45 12.34 -23.60
N ASN A 92 -9.62 11.50 -22.95
CA ASN A 92 -8.47 10.83 -23.56
C ASN A 92 -8.39 9.34 -23.14
N PRO A 93 -9.21 8.46 -23.72
CA PRO A 93 -9.31 7.05 -23.32
C PRO A 93 -8.06 6.22 -23.59
N ASP A 94 -7.15 6.71 -24.44
CA ASP A 94 -5.87 6.08 -24.76
C ASP A 94 -4.77 6.44 -23.73
N CYS A 95 -5.10 7.24 -22.71
CA CYS A 95 -4.18 7.56 -21.63
C CYS A 95 -3.73 6.29 -20.90
N ILE A 96 -2.42 6.20 -20.65
CA ILE A 96 -1.80 5.13 -19.86
C ILE A 96 -1.50 5.66 -18.47
N MET A 97 -1.81 4.86 -17.46
CA MET A 97 -1.60 5.18 -16.06
C MET A 97 -0.76 4.11 -15.38
N GLY A 98 -0.02 4.49 -14.35
CA GLY A 98 0.60 3.52 -13.43
C GLY A 98 -0.48 2.74 -12.66
N LEU A 99 -0.31 1.42 -12.54
CA LEU A 99 -1.11 0.52 -11.72
C LEU A 99 -0.62 0.64 -10.28
N GLY A 100 -1.06 1.72 -9.65
CA GLY A 100 -0.78 2.03 -8.26
C GLY A 100 -1.88 2.92 -7.70
N SER A 101 -1.92 2.98 -6.38
CA SER A 101 -2.74 3.92 -5.65
C SER A 101 -1.84 4.83 -4.83
N TYR A 102 -2.08 6.12 -4.91
CA TYR A 102 -1.30 7.16 -4.26
C TYR A 102 -2.18 7.87 -3.25
N GLU A 103 -1.55 8.42 -2.22
CA GLU A 103 -2.24 9.14 -1.15
C GLU A 103 -3.33 8.31 -0.45
N LEU A 104 -2.98 7.06 -0.14
CA LEU A 104 -3.87 6.16 0.56
C LEU A 104 -3.98 6.52 2.05
N TYR A 105 -5.21 6.81 2.48
CA TYR A 105 -5.58 6.95 3.89
C TYR A 105 -6.12 5.64 4.50
N GLU A 106 -6.00 4.52 3.79
CA GLU A 106 -6.61 3.26 4.17
C GLU A 106 -5.66 2.09 3.88
N ARG A 107 -5.73 1.04 4.69
CA ARG A 107 -4.90 -0.16 4.52
C ARG A 107 -5.13 -0.86 3.18
N ILE A 108 -4.07 -1.44 2.62
CA ILE A 108 -4.15 -2.40 1.53
C ILE A 108 -4.12 -3.82 2.09
N LEU A 109 -4.95 -4.69 1.51
CA LEU A 109 -5.04 -6.09 1.85
C LEU A 109 -4.47 -6.94 0.72
N VAL A 110 -3.49 -7.78 1.06
CA VAL A 110 -2.99 -8.86 0.20
C VAL A 110 -3.61 -10.16 0.68
N VAL A 111 -4.68 -10.59 0.00
CA VAL A 111 -5.41 -11.81 0.34
C VAL A 111 -4.70 -12.99 -0.31
N THR A 112 -4.32 -13.98 0.50
CA THR A 112 -3.65 -15.20 0.03
C THR A 112 -4.36 -16.45 0.54
N ASP A 113 -3.98 -17.61 0.00
CA ASP A 113 -4.44 -18.92 0.46
C ASP A 113 -3.94 -19.31 1.87
N LYS A 114 -2.94 -18.60 2.41
CA LYS A 114 -2.40 -18.82 3.77
C LYS A 114 -2.87 -17.81 4.82
N GLY A 115 -3.48 -16.70 4.38
CA GLY A 115 -3.88 -15.60 5.25
C GLY A 115 -3.91 -14.26 4.51
N THR A 116 -4.40 -13.22 5.17
CA THR A 116 -4.52 -11.88 4.62
C THR A 116 -3.53 -10.94 5.29
N LEU A 117 -2.58 -10.41 4.54
CA LEU A 117 -1.68 -9.35 5.03
C LEU A 117 -2.37 -8.00 4.88
N GLU A 118 -2.40 -7.22 5.95
CA GLU A 118 -3.04 -5.92 5.99
C GLU A 118 -1.98 -4.88 6.30
N VAL A 119 -1.75 -3.94 5.38
CA VAL A 119 -0.61 -3.00 5.41
C VAL A 119 -1.13 -1.57 5.31
N TYR A 120 -0.67 -0.71 6.21
CA TYR A 120 -1.00 0.71 6.24
C TYR A 120 0.20 1.52 6.71
N PHE A 121 0.32 2.75 6.25
CA PHE A 121 1.28 3.71 6.76
C PHE A 121 0.55 5.00 7.12
N GLU A 122 0.90 5.60 8.25
CA GLU A 122 0.40 6.89 8.73
C GLU A 122 1.50 7.55 9.56
N ASP A 123 1.67 8.86 9.38
CA ASP A 123 2.57 9.70 10.19
C ASP A 123 3.88 8.99 10.53
N GLU A 124 4.49 8.35 9.50
CA GLU A 124 5.82 7.71 9.50
C GLU A 124 5.92 6.25 9.95
N ASP A 125 4.83 5.70 10.44
CA ASP A 125 4.81 4.34 10.98
C ASP A 125 4.14 3.36 10.05
N LEU A 126 4.63 2.12 10.10
CA LEU A 126 3.97 1.01 9.46
C LEU A 126 3.02 0.34 10.46
N TYR A 127 1.76 0.25 10.07
CA TYR A 127 0.74 -0.54 10.75
C TYR A 127 0.47 -1.81 9.94
N ILE A 128 0.65 -2.97 10.58
CA ILE A 128 0.57 -4.25 9.86
C ILE A 128 -0.06 -5.36 10.70
N THR A 129 -0.86 -6.22 10.07
CA THR A 129 -1.37 -7.45 10.70
C THR A 129 -1.56 -8.60 9.71
N VAL A 130 -1.89 -9.79 10.24
CA VAL A 130 -2.38 -10.92 9.45
C VAL A 130 -3.72 -11.40 10.03
N ASP A 131 -4.72 -11.55 9.15
CA ASP A 131 -6.05 -12.06 9.46
C ASP A 131 -6.73 -11.32 10.64
N SER A 132 -6.59 -10.00 10.69
CA SER A 132 -7.20 -9.14 11.71
C SER A 132 -8.52 -8.53 11.22
N ALA A 133 -8.60 -8.20 9.93
CA ALA A 133 -9.81 -7.65 9.33
C ALA A 133 -10.90 -8.73 9.17
N ASP A 134 -12.15 -8.38 9.54
CA ASP A 134 -13.29 -9.18 9.10
C ASP A 134 -13.36 -9.16 7.57
N ARG A 135 -13.69 -10.30 6.95
CA ARG A 135 -13.78 -10.42 5.50
C ARG A 135 -14.78 -9.45 4.87
N SER A 136 -15.76 -9.01 5.64
CA SER A 136 -16.75 -8.01 5.25
C SER A 136 -16.16 -6.61 5.10
N VAL A 137 -15.03 -6.29 5.74
CA VAL A 137 -14.41 -4.94 5.65
C VAL A 137 -13.78 -4.68 4.29
N TYR A 138 -13.42 -5.73 3.55
CA TYR A 138 -13.04 -5.65 2.15
C TYR A 138 -14.12 -6.21 1.21
N ALA A 139 -15.31 -6.52 1.74
CA ALA A 139 -16.49 -6.78 0.94
C ALA A 139 -17.09 -5.44 0.51
N LYS A 140 -16.63 -4.99 -0.65
CA LYS A 140 -17.16 -3.91 -1.48
C LYS A 140 -18.32 -3.09 -0.89
N ASN A 141 -18.07 -1.82 -0.58
CA ASN A 141 -19.14 -0.86 -0.35
C ASN A 141 -19.77 -0.46 -1.70
N HIS A 142 -20.97 -0.96 -1.98
CA HIS A 142 -21.63 -0.76 -3.27
C HIS A 142 -22.25 0.63 -3.45
N ASP A 143 -22.32 1.44 -2.40
CA ASP A 143 -23.07 2.68 -2.38
C ASP A 143 -22.21 3.93 -2.64
N ARG A 144 -20.88 3.79 -2.80
CA ARG A 144 -19.97 4.91 -3.03
C ARG A 144 -19.78 5.21 -4.52
N TYR A 145 -20.22 6.39 -4.93
CA TYR A 145 -20.01 6.94 -6.29
C TYR A 145 -18.51 7.08 -6.60
N ALA A 146 -18.10 6.76 -7.84
CA ALA A 146 -16.72 6.82 -8.32
C ALA A 146 -15.72 5.86 -7.64
N SER A 147 -16.19 4.67 -7.22
CA SER A 147 -15.36 3.56 -6.75
C SER A 147 -14.99 2.59 -7.90
N PHE A 148 -13.81 1.98 -7.84
CA PHE A 148 -13.40 0.91 -8.77
C PHE A 148 -13.12 -0.40 -8.03
N ASP A 149 -13.32 -1.54 -8.68
CA ASP A 149 -13.00 -2.83 -8.06
C ASP A 149 -11.46 -3.07 -8.05
N VAL A 150 -10.76 -2.73 -6.95
CA VAL A 150 -9.30 -2.96 -6.78
C VAL A 150 -8.91 -4.40 -7.15
N ARG A 151 -9.77 -5.36 -6.81
CA ARG A 151 -9.54 -6.78 -7.09
C ARG A 151 -9.49 -7.08 -8.59
N LYS A 152 -10.23 -6.31 -9.39
CA LYS A 152 -10.18 -6.40 -10.86
C LYS A 152 -8.96 -5.68 -11.41
N LEU A 153 -8.65 -4.48 -10.90
CA LEU A 153 -7.48 -3.70 -11.34
C LEU A 153 -6.18 -4.47 -11.14
N PHE A 154 -5.99 -5.04 -9.95
CA PHE A 154 -4.86 -5.90 -9.62
C PHE A 154 -5.14 -7.38 -9.96
N GLY A 155 -6.14 -7.67 -10.80
CA GLY A 155 -6.49 -9.03 -11.19
C GLY A 155 -5.36 -9.78 -11.89
N SER A 156 -4.39 -9.04 -12.46
CA SER A 156 -3.21 -9.60 -13.12
C SER A 156 -2.22 -10.28 -12.18
N VAL A 157 -2.28 -10.04 -10.85
CA VAL A 157 -1.46 -10.75 -9.85
C VAL A 157 -2.19 -11.92 -9.21
N LYS A 158 -3.46 -12.14 -9.54
CA LYS A 158 -4.20 -13.29 -9.02
C LYS A 158 -3.55 -14.60 -9.47
N GLY A 159 -3.26 -15.44 -8.50
CA GLY A 159 -2.63 -16.73 -8.68
C GLY A 159 -1.11 -16.69 -8.73
N ASP A 160 -0.50 -15.50 -8.62
CA ASP A 160 0.94 -15.35 -8.46
C ASP A 160 1.36 -15.77 -7.03
N THR A 161 2.61 -16.21 -6.87
CA THR A 161 3.12 -16.71 -5.60
C THR A 161 4.10 -15.72 -5.00
N ILE A 162 3.96 -15.43 -3.70
CA ILE A 162 4.93 -14.60 -2.97
C ILE A 162 6.22 -15.39 -2.79
N THR A 163 7.33 -14.93 -3.34
CA THR A 163 8.63 -15.61 -3.29
C THR A 163 9.59 -15.03 -2.27
N GLY A 164 9.29 -13.85 -1.72
CA GLY A 164 10.14 -13.17 -0.75
C GLY A 164 9.63 -11.77 -0.44
N TYR A 165 10.39 -11.04 0.38
CA TYR A 165 10.10 -9.66 0.72
C TYR A 165 11.39 -8.87 0.94
N TRP A 166 11.32 -7.56 0.71
CA TRP A 166 12.37 -6.60 1.03
C TRP A 166 11.82 -5.49 1.89
N VAL A 167 12.62 -5.08 2.86
CA VAL A 167 12.33 -3.96 3.75
C VAL A 167 13.46 -2.97 3.61
N MET A 168 13.15 -1.74 3.20
CA MET A 168 14.09 -0.64 3.19
C MET A 168 13.87 0.19 4.43
N ASP A 169 14.90 0.24 5.25
CA ASP A 169 15.02 1.19 6.35
C ASP A 169 15.42 2.54 5.76
N ARG A 170 15.09 3.64 6.46
CA ARG A 170 15.69 4.93 6.16
C ARG A 170 17.21 4.85 6.41
N GLU A 171 18.01 5.20 5.42
CA GLU A 171 19.46 5.38 5.63
C GLU A 171 19.68 6.65 6.47
N GLY A 172 20.38 6.51 7.60
CA GLY A 172 20.40 7.53 8.65
C GLY A 172 21.30 8.74 8.39
N LYS A 173 20.92 9.84 9.05
CA LYS A 173 21.84 10.73 9.76
C LYS A 173 21.17 11.14 11.06
N ASP A 174 21.63 10.57 12.18
CA ASP A 174 21.45 11.11 13.54
C ASP A 174 22.57 12.15 13.82
N GLU A 175 22.87 13.02 12.86
CA GLU A 175 23.98 13.97 12.96
C GLU A 175 23.46 15.39 12.82
N ASP A 176 23.37 16.09 13.95
CA ASP A 176 23.68 17.52 14.12
C ASP A 176 23.41 18.46 12.93
N ASP A 177 22.19 18.47 12.39
CA ASP A 177 21.77 19.58 11.53
C ASP A 177 21.03 20.61 12.39
N ASP A 178 21.75 21.66 12.77
CA ASP A 178 21.24 22.94 13.28
C ASP A 178 20.48 23.69 12.17
N ASP A 179 19.35 23.14 11.71
CA ASP A 179 18.44 23.83 10.80
C ASP A 179 17.00 23.65 11.27
N PHE A 180 16.31 24.78 11.38
CA PHE A 180 14.92 25.03 11.78
C PHE A 180 13.90 24.27 10.92
N ASP A 181 13.95 22.95 10.93
CA ASP A 181 13.04 22.08 10.21
C ASP A 181 12.09 21.45 11.24
N ILE A 182 10.94 22.10 11.45
CA ILE A 182 9.84 21.70 12.35
C ILE A 182 9.24 20.31 12.02
N PHE A 183 9.78 19.61 11.03
CA PHE A 183 9.40 18.27 10.57
C PHE A 183 10.50 17.21 10.82
N LYS A 184 11.54 17.52 11.62
CA LYS A 184 12.64 16.56 11.89
C LYS A 184 12.25 15.35 12.71
N ASP A 185 11.29 15.52 13.62
CA ASP A 185 10.71 14.41 14.39
C ASP A 185 9.67 13.63 13.57
N GLN A 186 9.47 14.01 12.29
CA GLN A 186 8.40 13.51 11.43
C GLN A 186 8.86 12.75 10.17
N LYS A 187 9.71 11.73 10.31
CA LYS A 187 10.34 11.03 9.17
C LYS A 187 10.16 9.50 9.20
N PRO A 188 9.58 8.87 8.13
CA PRO A 188 9.32 7.43 8.09
C PRO A 188 10.57 6.61 8.34
N CYS A 189 10.51 5.76 9.36
CA CYS A 189 11.63 4.89 9.73
C CYS A 189 11.78 3.72 8.74
N ILE A 190 10.67 3.30 8.14
CA ILE A 190 10.59 2.29 7.07
C ILE A 190 10.15 3.01 5.81
N THR A 191 10.99 3.03 4.78
CA THR A 191 10.73 3.75 3.53
C THR A 191 10.14 2.85 2.46
N LYS A 192 10.20 1.52 2.64
CA LYS A 192 9.59 0.58 1.71
C LYS A 192 9.37 -0.80 2.32
N LEU A 193 8.21 -1.38 2.07
CA LEU A 193 7.96 -2.83 2.10
C LEU A 193 7.69 -3.27 0.66
N SER A 194 8.37 -4.33 0.19
CA SER A 194 8.18 -4.89 -1.14
C SER A 194 7.97 -6.39 -1.06
N LEU A 195 6.91 -6.91 -1.67
CA LEU A 195 6.67 -8.34 -1.80
C LEU A 195 7.10 -8.81 -3.20
N ALA A 196 8.00 -9.79 -3.25
CA ALA A 196 8.47 -10.42 -4.48
C ALA A 196 7.44 -11.43 -4.97
N LEU A 197 7.13 -11.41 -6.26
CA LEU A 197 6.23 -12.37 -6.89
C LEU A 197 6.99 -13.33 -7.82
N GLU A 198 6.46 -14.53 -8.02
CA GLU A 198 7.04 -15.55 -8.92
C GLU A 198 7.12 -15.04 -10.36
N SER A 199 6.20 -14.18 -10.78
CA SER A 199 6.27 -13.54 -12.10
C SER A 199 7.45 -12.54 -12.26
N GLY A 200 8.28 -12.33 -11.23
CA GLY A 200 9.31 -11.30 -11.18
C GLY A 200 8.77 -9.87 -10.90
N ARG A 201 7.45 -9.72 -10.73
CA ARG A 201 6.82 -8.46 -10.34
C ARG A 201 6.96 -8.23 -8.83
N ARG A 202 6.69 -7.01 -8.39
CA ARG A 202 6.74 -6.60 -6.98
C ARG A 202 5.52 -5.81 -6.58
N LEU A 203 4.95 -6.12 -5.41
CA LEU A 203 3.98 -5.25 -4.75
C LEU A 203 4.74 -4.34 -3.79
N ASN A 204 4.75 -3.04 -4.05
CA ASN A 204 5.47 -2.06 -3.26
C ASN A 204 4.51 -1.26 -2.40
N PHE A 205 4.91 -1.03 -1.15
CA PHE A 205 4.26 -0.16 -0.19
C PHE A 205 5.33 0.83 0.29
N SER A 206 5.06 2.12 0.18
CA SER A 206 6.00 3.17 0.59
C SER A 206 5.26 4.37 1.16
N PRO A 207 5.71 4.96 2.27
CA PRO A 207 5.12 6.16 2.81
C PRO A 207 5.36 7.35 1.87
N TYR A 208 4.38 8.26 1.82
CA TYR A 208 4.43 9.52 1.10
C TYR A 208 3.76 10.58 1.97
N MET A 209 4.53 11.50 2.56
CA MET A 209 4.02 12.48 3.54
C MET A 209 3.24 11.78 4.68
N ASP A 210 2.00 12.19 4.94
CA ASP A 210 1.04 11.66 5.92
C ASP A 210 0.23 10.46 5.39
N VAL A 211 0.51 10.03 4.17
CA VAL A 211 -0.20 8.97 3.44
C VAL A 211 0.78 7.93 2.90
N PHE A 212 0.32 7.02 2.05
CA PHE A 212 1.23 6.07 1.40
C PHE A 212 0.80 5.66 0.00
N ASP A 213 1.80 5.16 -0.70
CA ASP A 213 1.71 4.67 -2.07
C ASP A 213 1.76 3.15 -2.08
N PHE A 214 0.94 2.58 -2.95
CA PHE A 214 0.90 1.16 -3.26
C PHE A 214 1.01 0.94 -4.76
N GLU A 215 2.02 0.20 -5.21
CA GLU A 215 2.29 0.03 -6.65
C GLU A 215 2.56 -1.43 -7.02
N LEU A 216 2.10 -1.82 -8.21
CA LEU A 216 2.63 -3.01 -8.89
C LEU A 216 3.81 -2.59 -9.77
N VAL A 217 4.98 -3.20 -9.55
CA VAL A 217 6.19 -2.92 -10.31
C VAL A 217 6.59 -4.14 -11.15
N ASN A 218 6.91 -3.89 -12.42
CA ASN A 218 7.37 -4.88 -13.37
C ASN A 218 8.82 -5.34 -13.11
N PRO A 219 9.26 -6.46 -13.70
CA PRO A 219 10.63 -6.96 -13.54
C PRO A 219 11.71 -5.96 -13.99
N ASP A 220 11.37 -5.07 -14.93
CA ASP A 220 12.24 -4.00 -15.43
C ASP A 220 12.40 -2.82 -14.44
N GLY A 221 11.63 -2.82 -13.34
CA GLY A 221 11.66 -1.78 -12.32
C GLY A 221 10.66 -0.65 -12.53
N ASN A 222 9.92 -0.65 -13.65
CA ASN A 222 8.90 0.36 -13.92
C ASN A 222 7.57 -0.01 -13.26
N VAL A 223 6.77 0.99 -12.91
CA VAL A 223 5.38 0.76 -12.46
C VAL A 223 4.62 0.11 -13.61
N ALA A 224 3.85 -0.94 -13.29
CA ALA A 224 3.03 -1.62 -14.28
C ALA A 224 1.99 -0.66 -14.85
N GLU A 225 1.71 -0.76 -16.13
CA GLU A 225 0.85 0.20 -16.82
C GLU A 225 -0.56 -0.37 -17.04
N ILE A 226 -1.56 0.49 -16.97
CA ILE A 226 -2.95 0.18 -17.32
C ILE A 226 -3.54 1.33 -18.15
N SER A 227 -4.29 1.00 -19.20
CA SER A 227 -5.03 2.03 -19.94
C SER A 227 -6.18 2.57 -19.10
N PHE A 228 -6.46 3.86 -19.23
CA PHE A 228 -7.61 4.48 -18.56
C PHE A 228 -8.92 3.79 -18.96
N ALA A 229 -9.05 3.34 -20.21
CA ALA A 229 -10.20 2.56 -20.66
C ALA A 229 -10.41 1.25 -19.84
N GLU A 230 -9.34 0.54 -19.47
CA GLU A 230 -9.45 -0.63 -18.58
C GLU A 230 -9.81 -0.24 -17.14
N VAL A 231 -9.33 0.90 -16.67
CA VAL A 231 -9.72 1.43 -15.34
C VAL A 231 -11.21 1.77 -15.32
N LEU A 232 -11.73 2.40 -16.39
CA LEU A 232 -13.16 2.66 -16.54
C LEU A 232 -14.00 1.37 -16.56
N ARG A 233 -13.46 0.26 -17.09
CA ARG A 233 -14.14 -1.06 -17.02
C ARG A 233 -14.16 -1.65 -15.61
N CYS A 234 -13.27 -1.17 -14.75
CA CYS A 234 -13.22 -1.54 -13.34
C CYS A 234 -14.05 -0.62 -12.44
N LEU A 235 -14.44 0.57 -12.93
CA LEU A 235 -15.42 1.45 -12.29
C LEU A 235 -16.79 0.79 -12.18
N LYS A 236 -17.55 1.20 -11.17
CA LYS A 236 -18.95 0.80 -10.96
C LYS A 236 -19.83 1.99 -10.63
#